data_AF-A0A377XHY5-F1
#
_entry.id   AF-A0A377XHY5-F1
#
_cell.length_a   1.000
_cell.length_b   1.000
_cell.length_c   1.000
_cell.angle_alpha   90.00
_cell.angle_beta   90.00
_cell.angle_gamma   90.00
#
_symmetry.space_group_name_H-M   'P 1'
#
loop_
_entity.id
_entity.type
_entity.pdbx_description
1 polymer ?
#
loop_
_entity_poly.entity_id
_entity_poly.type
_entity_poly.pdbx_seq_one_letter_code
_entity_poly.pdbx_strand_id
1 'polypeptide(L)'
;MPAWIRFRLVCITGQVPASMIGTDAFQEVDTYGISIPITKHNYLVRDIAELPQVISDAFRIAQSGRPGPVWIDIPKDVQSATIELEALPEPGERAPAPAFAPESVREAAAMINAAKRPVLYLGAG
;
A
#
# COMPACT_ATOMS: atom_id res chain seq x y z
N MET A 1 -10.13 14.58 -8.46
CA MET A 1 -9.30 13.76 -7.53
C MET A 1 -7.87 14.28 -7.59
N PRO A 2 -7.19 14.53 -6.47
CA PRO A 2 -5.86 15.14 -6.46
C PRO A 2 -4.77 14.24 -7.10
N ALA A 3 -3.80 14.86 -7.74
CA ALA A 3 -2.73 14.21 -8.50
C ALA A 3 -1.76 13.35 -7.66
N TRP A 4 -1.68 13.58 -6.35
CA TRP A 4 -0.76 12.86 -5.45
C TRP A 4 -1.17 11.41 -5.14
N ILE A 5 -2.41 10.99 -5.45
CA ILE A 5 -2.92 9.65 -5.12
C ILE A 5 -2.26 8.52 -5.94
N ARG A 6 -1.47 8.83 -6.98
CA ARG A 6 -0.90 7.82 -7.90
C ARG A 6 0.60 7.54 -7.73
N PHE A 7 1.27 8.15 -6.76
CA PHE A 7 2.69 7.86 -6.50
C PHE A 7 2.85 6.55 -5.72
N ARG A 8 3.86 5.78 -6.11
CA ARG A 8 4.33 4.59 -5.38
C ARG A 8 5.25 5.08 -4.28
N LEU A 9 4.67 5.40 -3.13
CA LEU A 9 5.39 5.93 -1.98
C LEU A 9 5.27 4.94 -0.84
N VAL A 10 6.39 4.60 -0.21
CA VAL A 10 6.42 3.90 1.07
C VAL A 10 6.99 4.88 2.08
N CYS A 11 6.15 5.34 3.01
CA CYS A 11 6.56 6.19 4.12
C CYS A 11 6.94 5.29 5.30
N ILE A 12 8.14 5.49 5.86
CA ILE A 12 8.59 4.78 7.06
C ILE A 12 8.78 5.82 8.16
N THR A 13 8.13 5.62 9.30
CA THR A 13 8.21 6.50 10.46
C THR A 13 8.59 5.73 11.71
N GLY A 14 9.21 6.45 12.65
CA GLY A 14 9.43 5.95 14.00
C GLY A 14 8.27 6.30 14.91
N GLN A 15 7.99 5.42 15.85
CA GLN A 15 6.97 5.60 16.89
C GLN A 15 7.60 5.47 18.29
N VAL A 16 6.90 5.99 19.31
CA VAL A 16 7.23 5.68 20.72
C VAL A 16 7.25 4.15 20.94
N PRO A 17 7.93 3.64 21.99
CA PRO A 17 7.90 2.22 22.30
C PRO A 17 6.47 1.67 22.37
N ALA A 18 6.25 0.41 21.95
CA ALA A 18 4.91 -0.16 21.82
C ALA A 18 4.10 -0.07 23.14
N SER A 19 4.77 -0.17 24.29
CA SER A 19 4.16 -0.04 25.62
C SER A 19 3.71 1.38 26.00
N MET A 20 4.15 2.41 25.27
CA MET A 20 3.84 3.83 25.50
C MET A 20 2.80 4.38 24.51
N ILE A 21 2.33 3.56 23.58
CA ILE A 21 1.28 3.96 22.64
C ILE A 21 -0.04 4.13 23.40
N GLY A 22 -0.73 5.26 23.21
CA GLY A 22 -1.98 5.59 23.89
C GLY A 22 -1.81 6.07 25.33
N THR A 23 -0.58 6.36 25.78
CA THR A 23 -0.31 6.87 27.14
C THR A 23 -0.02 8.37 27.18
N ASP A 24 -0.24 9.11 26.09
CA ASP A 24 0.13 10.54 25.95
C ASP A 24 1.63 10.76 26.22
N ALA A 25 2.45 9.81 25.74
CA ALA A 25 3.89 9.89 25.88
C ALA A 25 4.43 11.05 25.03
N PHE A 26 5.54 11.65 25.46
CA PHE A 26 6.17 12.73 24.70
C PHE A 26 6.50 12.25 23.27
N GLN A 27 6.04 13.01 22.26
CA GLN A 27 6.11 12.70 20.82
C GLN A 27 5.22 11.56 20.33
N GLU A 28 4.35 10.99 21.17
CA GLU A 28 3.29 10.12 20.71
C GLU A 28 2.31 10.94 19.86
N VAL A 29 1.98 10.42 18.68
CA VAL A 29 0.98 10.96 17.78
C VAL A 29 0.24 9.79 17.14
N ASP A 30 -1.08 9.91 17.01
CA ASP A 30 -1.91 8.98 16.24
C ASP A 30 -1.64 9.15 14.73
N THR A 31 -0.50 8.63 14.28
CA THR A 31 -0.09 8.58 12.88
C THR A 31 -1.08 7.79 12.03
N TYR A 32 -1.73 6.78 12.61
CA TYR A 32 -2.74 5.96 11.96
C TYR A 32 -3.97 6.80 11.59
N GLY A 33 -4.57 7.49 12.56
CA GLY A 33 -5.73 8.36 12.33
C GLY A 33 -5.49 9.44 11.27
N ILE A 34 -4.29 10.01 11.23
CA ILE A 34 -3.91 11.05 10.27
C ILE A 34 -3.68 10.47 8.86
N SER A 35 -3.12 9.26 8.76
CA SER A 35 -2.68 8.68 7.49
C SER A 35 -3.76 7.89 6.74
N ILE A 36 -4.71 7.25 7.44
CA ILE A 36 -5.82 6.48 6.83
C ILE A 36 -6.48 7.16 5.62
N PRO A 37 -6.90 8.45 5.67
CA PRO A 37 -7.62 9.05 4.54
C PRO A 37 -6.74 9.34 3.32
N ILE A 38 -5.40 9.26 3.47
CA ILE A 38 -4.44 9.65 2.44
C ILE A 38 -3.52 8.52 1.99
N THR A 39 -3.63 7.33 2.59
CA THR A 39 -2.87 6.13 2.23
C THR A 39 -3.74 4.99 1.74
N LYS A 40 -3.14 4.09 0.97
CA LYS A 40 -3.75 2.84 0.56
C LYS A 40 -3.75 1.81 1.69
N HIS A 41 -2.72 1.86 2.53
CA HIS A 41 -2.54 0.96 3.63
C HIS A 41 -1.61 1.56 4.68
N ASN A 42 -1.80 1.17 5.94
CA ASN A 42 -0.96 1.55 7.06
C ASN A 42 -0.59 0.30 7.87
N TYR A 43 0.67 0.19 8.22
CA TYR A 43 1.20 -0.82 9.14
C TYR A 43 1.66 -0.15 10.44
N LEU A 44 1.37 -0.78 11.58
CA LEU A 44 2.04 -0.55 12.84
C LEU A 44 2.76 -1.86 13.19
N VAL A 45 4.08 -1.88 13.05
CA VAL A 45 4.87 -3.10 13.25
C VAL A 45 5.06 -3.31 14.75
N ARG A 46 4.59 -4.42 15.31
CA ARG A 46 4.67 -4.64 16.77
C ARG A 46 5.73 -5.65 17.15
N ASP A 47 6.13 -6.49 16.22
CA ASP A 47 7.20 -7.47 16.38
C ASP A 47 8.24 -7.28 15.27
N ILE A 48 9.51 -7.34 15.65
CA ILE A 48 10.62 -7.24 14.70
C ILE A 48 10.64 -8.41 13.70
N ALA A 49 10.09 -9.57 14.05
CA ALA A 49 9.95 -10.70 13.13
C ALA A 49 8.99 -10.41 11.96
N GLU A 50 8.05 -9.48 12.12
CA GLU A 50 7.08 -9.09 11.08
C GLU A 50 7.69 -8.09 10.09
N LEU A 51 8.67 -7.28 10.54
CA LEU A 51 9.19 -6.15 9.78
C LEU A 51 9.67 -6.53 8.36
N PRO A 52 10.44 -7.62 8.14
CA PRO A 52 10.89 -7.98 6.80
C PRO A 52 9.73 -8.24 5.83
N GLN A 53 8.69 -8.95 6.29
CA GLN A 53 7.53 -9.28 5.48
C GLN A 53 6.68 -8.04 5.20
N VAL A 54 6.48 -7.18 6.22
CA VAL A 54 5.77 -5.91 6.10
C VAL A 54 6.42 -5.00 5.06
N ILE A 55 7.74 -4.93 5.01
CA ILE A 55 8.46 -4.14 4.01
C ILE A 55 8.17 -4.69 2.59
N SER A 56 8.30 -5.99 2.37
CA SER A 56 7.96 -6.61 1.08
C SER A 56 6.51 -6.33 0.68
N ASP A 57 5.57 -6.54 1.59
CA ASP A 57 4.16 -6.32 1.33
C ASP A 57 3.82 -4.84 1.07
N ALA A 58 4.47 -3.90 1.74
CA ALA A 58 4.28 -2.48 1.50
C ALA A 58 4.65 -2.09 0.06
N PHE A 59 5.77 -2.60 -0.47
CA PHE A 59 6.16 -2.37 -1.86
C PHE A 59 5.20 -3.03 -2.85
N ARG A 60 4.77 -4.27 -2.58
CA ARG A 60 3.76 -4.95 -3.40
C ARG A 60 2.46 -4.15 -3.42
N ILE A 61 1.95 -3.71 -2.27
CA ILE A 61 0.70 -2.96 -2.14
C ILE A 61 0.80 -1.59 -2.84
N ALA A 62 1.89 -0.85 -2.63
CA ALA A 62 2.08 0.47 -3.24
C ALA A 62 2.07 0.42 -4.78
N GLN A 63 2.49 -0.71 -5.37
CA GLN A 63 2.62 -0.89 -6.82
C GLN A 63 1.42 -1.58 -7.50
N SER A 64 0.70 -2.43 -6.77
CA SER A 64 -0.36 -3.30 -7.31
C SER A 64 -1.69 -2.57 -7.52
N GLY A 65 -2.51 -3.01 -8.49
CA GLY A 65 -3.78 -2.35 -8.80
C GLY A 65 -3.60 -0.87 -9.14
N ARG A 66 -4.41 0.01 -8.53
CA ARG A 66 -4.14 1.45 -8.54
C ARG A 66 -2.96 1.75 -7.60
N PRO A 67 -1.84 2.31 -8.10
CA PRO A 67 -0.72 2.70 -7.26
C PRO A 67 -1.13 3.76 -6.24
N GLY A 68 -0.49 3.75 -5.07
CA GLY A 68 -0.75 4.72 -4.02
C GLY A 68 0.16 4.52 -2.80
N PRO A 69 0.17 5.49 -1.88
CA PRO A 69 1.09 5.48 -0.75
C PRO A 69 0.77 4.38 0.28
N VAL A 70 1.79 3.83 0.92
CA VAL A 70 1.72 2.93 2.07
C VAL A 70 2.53 3.53 3.21
N TRP A 71 2.00 3.51 4.43
CA TRP A 71 2.69 3.98 5.63
C TRP A 71 3.11 2.80 6.51
N ILE A 72 4.33 2.83 7.04
CA ILE A 72 4.85 1.84 7.98
C ILE A 72 5.36 2.61 9.20
N ASP A 73 4.71 2.39 10.34
CA ASP A 73 5.11 2.96 11.61
C ASP A 73 5.81 1.90 12.46
N ILE A 74 7.03 2.19 12.91
CA ILE A 74 7.90 1.24 13.60
C ILE A 74 8.22 1.77 15.01
N PRO A 75 7.70 1.15 16.08
CA PRO A 75 8.05 1.47 17.46
C PRO A 75 9.55 1.37 17.74
N LYS A 76 10.05 2.24 18.63
CA LYS A 76 11.48 2.30 18.97
C LYS A 76 12.05 0.97 19.47
N ASP A 77 11.30 0.26 20.29
CA ASP A 77 11.67 -1.06 20.82
C ASP A 77 11.83 -2.08 19.70
N VAL A 78 10.94 -2.07 18.70
CA VAL A 78 11.06 -2.88 17.48
C VAL A 78 12.29 -2.47 16.67
N GLN A 79 12.52 -1.17 16.44
CA GLN A 79 13.69 -0.68 15.70
C GLN A 79 15.02 -1.12 16.32
N SER A 80 15.08 -1.19 17.66
CA SER A 80 16.27 -1.59 18.40
C SER A 80 16.42 -3.10 18.62
N ALA A 81 15.39 -3.88 18.30
CA ALA A 81 15.41 -5.31 18.50
C ALA A 81 16.30 -6.02 17.46
N THR A 82 16.82 -7.19 17.84
CA THR A 82 17.65 -8.04 16.98
C THR A 82 16.89 -9.32 16.66
N ILE A 83 17.01 -9.80 15.43
CA ILE A 83 16.44 -11.08 15.00
C ILE A 83 17.46 -11.83 14.17
N GLU A 84 17.38 -13.15 14.23
CA GLU A 84 18.05 -14.03 13.29
C GLU A 84 17.11 -14.34 12.13
N LEU A 85 17.59 -14.17 10.90
CA LEU A 85 16.85 -14.48 9.68
C LEU A 85 17.56 -15.58 8.92
N GLU A 86 16.85 -16.66 8.63
CA GLU A 86 17.34 -17.69 7.70
C GLU A 86 17.38 -17.17 6.26
N ALA A 87 16.37 -16.37 5.88
CA ALA A 87 16.26 -15.73 4.58
C ALA A 87 15.41 -14.46 4.68
N LEU A 88 15.64 -13.53 3.74
CA LEU A 88 14.75 -12.38 3.55
C LEU A 88 13.54 -12.81 2.67
N PRO A 89 12.35 -12.23 2.90
CA PRO A 89 11.24 -12.37 1.97
C PRO A 89 11.63 -11.86 0.58
N GLU A 90 11.03 -12.47 -0.44
CA GLU A 90 11.17 -11.98 -1.82
C GLU A 90 10.77 -10.50 -1.91
N PRO A 91 11.44 -9.70 -2.76
CA PRO A 91 11.06 -8.31 -2.98
C PRO A 91 9.58 -8.17 -3.34
N GLY A 92 8.94 -7.13 -2.82
CA GLY A 92 7.53 -6.84 -3.07
C GLY A 92 7.26 -6.46 -4.52
N GLU A 93 6.97 -7.44 -5.37
CA GLU A 93 6.67 -7.21 -6.78
C GLU A 93 5.22 -6.75 -7.02
N ARG A 94 4.98 -6.14 -8.18
CA ARG A 94 3.64 -5.74 -8.59
C ARG A 94 2.79 -6.98 -8.84
N ALA A 95 1.67 -7.10 -8.14
CA ALA A 95 0.71 -8.17 -8.39
C ALA A 95 0.14 -8.09 -9.83
N PRO A 96 -0.11 -9.24 -10.46
CA PRO A 96 -0.69 -9.27 -11.80
C PRO A 96 -2.05 -8.59 -11.82
N ALA A 97 -2.40 -8.04 -12.99
CA ALA A 97 -3.74 -7.48 -13.18
C ALA A 97 -4.81 -8.58 -13.01
N PRO A 98 -6.00 -8.25 -12.50
CA PRO A 98 -7.10 -9.20 -12.43
C PRO A 98 -7.38 -9.81 -13.81
N ALA A 99 -7.65 -11.12 -13.83
CA ALA A 99 -8.10 -11.78 -15.04
C ALA A 99 -9.44 -11.19 -15.50
N PHE A 100 -9.63 -11.09 -16.82
CA PHE A 100 -10.88 -10.65 -17.42
C PHE A 100 -11.45 -11.76 -18.31
N ALA A 101 -12.77 -11.82 -18.41
CA ALA A 101 -13.44 -12.77 -19.29
C ALA A 101 -13.29 -12.31 -20.75
N PRO A 102 -12.81 -13.17 -21.68
CA PRO A 102 -12.71 -12.82 -23.09
C PRO A 102 -14.06 -12.40 -23.70
N GLU A 103 -15.17 -12.96 -23.19
CA GLU A 103 -16.51 -12.62 -23.67
C GLU A 103 -16.89 -11.17 -23.37
N SER A 104 -16.53 -10.64 -22.20
CA SER A 104 -16.77 -9.23 -21.86
C SER A 104 -16.03 -8.28 -22.82
N VAL A 105 -14.86 -8.70 -23.32
CA VAL A 105 -14.12 -7.94 -24.33
C VAL A 105 -14.85 -7.97 -25.69
N ARG A 106 -15.39 -9.13 -26.08
CA ARG A 106 -16.17 -9.27 -27.33
C ARG A 106 -17.45 -8.44 -27.28
N GLU A 107 -18.16 -8.48 -26.16
CA GLU A 107 -19.38 -7.71 -25.94
C GLU A 107 -19.11 -6.20 -26.00
N ALA A 108 -18.06 -5.73 -25.31
CA ALA A 108 -17.63 -4.34 -25.38
C ALA A 108 -17.27 -3.91 -26.82
N ALA A 109 -16.54 -4.76 -27.56
CA ALA A 109 -16.19 -4.50 -28.95
C ALA A 109 -17.43 -4.42 -29.85
N ALA A 110 -18.41 -5.31 -29.66
CA ALA A 110 -19.66 -5.30 -30.42
C ALA A 110 -20.46 -4.00 -30.17
N MET A 111 -20.58 -3.56 -28.92
CA MET A 111 -21.25 -2.31 -28.56
C MET A 111 -20.56 -1.09 -29.17
N ILE A 112 -19.22 -1.05 -29.13
CA ILE A 112 -18.43 0.04 -29.74
C ILE A 112 -18.63 0.07 -31.26
N ASN A 113 -18.59 -1.07 -31.93
CA ASN A 113 -18.73 -1.17 -33.39
C ASN A 113 -20.15 -0.82 -33.88
N ALA A 114 -21.19 -1.06 -33.07
CA ALA A 114 -22.56 -0.72 -33.40
C ALA A 114 -22.90 0.77 -33.18
N ALA A 115 -22.06 1.51 -32.44
CA ALA A 115 -22.30 2.90 -32.12
C ALA A 115 -22.06 3.82 -33.34
N LYS A 116 -23.01 4.73 -33.62
CA LYS A 116 -22.88 5.70 -34.73
C LYS A 116 -21.82 6.79 -34.47
N ARG A 117 -21.62 7.17 -33.20
CA ARG A 117 -20.71 8.25 -32.77
C ARG A 117 -20.11 7.93 -31.39
N PRO A 118 -19.27 6.88 -31.26
CA PRO A 118 -18.72 6.49 -29.97
C PRO A 118 -17.76 7.55 -29.42
N VAL A 119 -17.74 7.70 -28.09
CA VAL A 119 -16.77 8.54 -27.37
C VAL A 119 -16.10 7.67 -26.32
N LEU A 120 -14.76 7.69 -26.32
CA LEU A 120 -13.95 7.01 -25.32
C LEU A 120 -13.41 8.05 -24.34
N TYR A 121 -13.78 7.93 -23.07
CA TYR A 121 -13.21 8.72 -22.00
C TYR A 121 -12.15 7.87 -21.28
N LEU A 122 -10.89 8.06 -21.67
CA LEU A 122 -9.76 7.28 -21.17
C LEU A 122 -9.09 8.02 -20.01
N GLY A 123 -9.11 7.42 -18.83
CA GLY A 123 -8.37 7.91 -17.67
C GLY A 123 -6.88 7.58 -17.74
N ALA A 124 -6.14 7.98 -16.70
CA ALA A 124 -4.69 7.76 -16.58
C ALA A 124 -4.28 6.29 -16.28
N GLY A 125 -5.08 5.32 -16.71
CA GLY A 125 -4.99 3.91 -16.32
C GLY A 125 -5.78 3.57 -15.08
#